data_AF-A0A963M8S7-F1
#
_entry.id   AF-A0A963M8S7-F1
#
_cell.length_a   1.000
_cell.length_b   1.000
_cell.length_c   1.000
_cell.angle_alpha   90.00
_cell.angle_beta   90.00
_cell.angle_gamma   90.00
#
_symmetry.space_group_name_H-M   'P 1'
#
loop_
_entity.id
_entity.type
_entity.pdbx_description
1 polymer ?
#
loop_
_entity_poly.entity_id
_entity_poly.type
_entity_poly.pdbx_seq_one_letter_code
_entity_poly.pdbx_strand_id
1 'polypeptide(L)'
;ETRRIVGDYVLTEDDVLGCASFDDTVGVNGWPVEEHLAGDVSFRWPCGTDTPEGRAASRGYNHLPWRMLLPRGVDNLLVAGRCASMTHGGQSAARVSGGCFVMGQAAGSGAALALQQGVAPRALPVVLLQERLLAAQAWLGLEGEKLPKPI
;
A
#
# COMPACT_ATOMS: atom_id res chain seq x y z
N GLU A 1 2.32 20.24 -5.82
CA GLU A 1 2.84 18.87 -5.63
C GLU A 1 3.58 18.78 -4.29
N THR A 2 3.41 17.71 -3.52
CA THR A 2 4.12 17.47 -2.24
C THR A 2 5.32 16.54 -2.44
N ARG A 3 6.36 16.66 -1.61
CA ARG A 3 7.53 15.77 -1.69
C ARG A 3 7.15 14.34 -1.25
N ARG A 4 7.73 13.35 -1.94
CA ARG A 4 7.61 11.91 -1.67
C ARG A 4 9.00 11.33 -1.44
N ILE A 5 9.11 10.32 -0.59
CA ILE A 5 10.36 9.57 -0.45
C ILE A 5 10.57 8.62 -1.64
N VAL A 6 11.81 8.16 -1.81
CA VAL A 6 12.09 6.93 -2.57
C VAL A 6 12.34 5.82 -1.55
N GLY A 7 11.39 4.90 -1.47
CA GLY A 7 11.47 3.71 -0.65
C GLY A 7 11.98 2.50 -1.41
N ASP A 8 12.01 1.35 -0.76
CA ASP A 8 12.45 0.08 -1.38
C ASP A 8 11.56 -0.29 -2.58
N TYR A 9 10.28 0.03 -2.51
CA TYR A 9 9.37 0.01 -3.65
C TYR A 9 8.71 1.36 -3.87
N VAL A 10 8.41 1.68 -5.12
CA VAL A 10 7.70 2.90 -5.52
C VAL A 10 6.39 2.47 -6.14
N LEU A 11 5.25 2.69 -5.45
CA LEU A 11 3.94 2.34 -6.00
C LEU A 11 3.65 3.15 -7.27
N THR A 12 3.35 2.45 -8.35
CA THR A 12 3.15 3.05 -9.68
C THR A 12 1.68 3.28 -9.98
N GLU A 13 1.39 4.05 -11.03
CA GLU A 13 0.04 4.13 -11.58
C GLU A 13 -0.43 2.77 -12.11
N ASP A 14 0.48 2.05 -12.79
CA ASP A 14 0.20 0.72 -13.34
C ASP A 14 -0.15 -0.29 -12.25
N ASP A 15 0.47 -0.20 -11.07
CA ASP A 15 0.11 -1.03 -9.91
C ASP A 15 -1.33 -0.80 -9.47
N VAL A 16 -1.79 0.46 -9.51
CA VAL A 16 -3.16 0.83 -9.15
C VAL A 16 -4.13 0.35 -10.24
N LEU A 17 -3.85 0.71 -11.50
CA LEU A 17 -4.72 0.40 -12.62
C LEU A 17 -4.78 -1.10 -12.93
N GLY A 18 -3.69 -1.83 -12.70
CA GLY A 18 -3.58 -3.27 -12.88
C GLY A 18 -4.02 -4.08 -11.66
N CYS A 19 -4.50 -3.44 -10.59
CA CYS A 19 -4.89 -4.11 -9.36
C CYS A 19 -3.75 -5.00 -8.80
N ALA A 20 -2.52 -4.51 -8.73
CA ALA A 20 -1.33 -5.32 -8.44
C ALA A 20 -1.35 -5.99 -7.05
N SER A 21 -0.85 -7.22 -6.99
CA SER A 21 -0.69 -8.02 -5.77
C SER A 21 0.75 -8.04 -5.28
N PHE A 22 0.91 -8.00 -3.97
CA PHE A 22 2.21 -8.08 -3.30
C PHE A 22 2.15 -9.04 -2.12
N ASP A 23 3.14 -9.92 -2.01
CA ASP A 23 3.30 -10.89 -0.91
C ASP A 23 3.50 -10.19 0.44
N ASP A 24 4.10 -9.00 0.40
CA ASP A 24 4.36 -8.15 1.57
C ASP A 24 3.29 -7.08 1.78
N THR A 25 2.05 -7.32 1.32
CA THR A 25 0.92 -6.39 1.51
C THR A 25 0.68 -6.09 2.99
N VAL A 26 0.42 -4.81 3.28
CA VAL A 26 -0.05 -4.35 4.59
C VAL A 26 -1.51 -3.90 4.58
N GLY A 27 -2.19 -4.07 3.45
CA GLY A 27 -3.56 -3.66 3.21
C GLY A 27 -3.76 -3.25 1.76
N VAL A 28 -4.91 -2.65 1.46
CA VAL A 28 -5.32 -2.38 0.09
C VAL A 28 -5.60 -0.89 -0.17
N ASN A 29 -5.59 -0.52 -1.44
CA ASN A 29 -6.18 0.71 -1.94
C ASN A 29 -7.22 0.38 -3.01
N GLY A 30 -8.47 0.84 -2.83
CA GLY A 30 -9.55 0.71 -3.81
C GLY A 30 -9.91 2.02 -4.51
N TRP A 31 -9.16 3.10 -4.28
CA TRP A 31 -9.43 4.38 -4.93
C TRP A 31 -8.84 4.40 -6.35
N PRO A 32 -9.56 4.94 -7.35
CA PRO A 32 -9.02 5.11 -8.69
C PRO A 32 -7.88 6.14 -8.73
N VAL A 33 -7.20 6.21 -9.86
CA VAL A 33 -6.25 7.30 -10.11
C VAL A 33 -7.07 8.57 -10.37
N GLU A 34 -7.02 9.49 -9.41
CA GLU A 34 -7.68 10.80 -9.47
C GLU A 34 -6.64 11.89 -9.69
N GLU A 35 -6.40 12.21 -10.96
CA GLU A 35 -5.39 13.19 -11.37
C GLU A 35 -6.01 14.58 -11.50
N HIS A 36 -5.47 15.55 -10.76
CA HIS A 36 -5.91 16.94 -10.82
C HIS A 36 -5.12 17.68 -11.90
N LEU A 37 -5.80 18.02 -12.99
CA LEU A 37 -5.30 18.83 -14.09
C LEU A 37 -5.72 20.29 -13.87
N ALA A 38 -5.12 21.23 -14.62
CA ALA A 38 -5.48 22.64 -14.50
C ALA A 38 -6.93 22.87 -14.95
N GLY A 39 -7.84 23.00 -13.98
CA GLY A 39 -9.27 23.23 -14.22
C GLY A 39 -10.11 21.97 -14.46
N ASP A 40 -9.54 20.77 -14.30
CA ASP A 40 -10.23 19.50 -14.53
C ASP A 40 -9.71 18.38 -13.61
N VAL A 41 -10.48 17.30 -13.48
CA VAL A 41 -10.08 16.09 -12.75
C VAL A 41 -10.29 14.87 -13.64
N SER A 42 -9.20 14.17 -13.94
CA SER A 42 -9.24 12.92 -14.70
C SER A 42 -9.31 11.73 -13.76
N PHE A 43 -10.29 10.85 -13.97
CA PHE A 43 -10.42 9.58 -13.26
C PHE A 43 -10.03 8.43 -14.18
N ARG A 44 -9.11 7.58 -13.72
CA ARG A 44 -8.79 6.30 -14.36
C ARG A 44 -9.07 5.16 -13.38
N TRP A 45 -9.99 4.30 -13.77
CA TRP A 45 -10.53 3.25 -12.91
C TRP A 45 -9.70 1.96 -13.02
N PRO A 46 -9.39 1.28 -11.91
CA PRO A 46 -8.64 0.03 -11.93
C PRO A 46 -9.33 -1.03 -12.78
N CYS A 47 -8.57 -1.77 -13.58
CA CYS A 47 -9.02 -3.01 -14.22
C CYS A 47 -10.35 -2.89 -15.00
N GLY A 48 -10.60 -1.74 -15.67
CA GLY A 48 -11.83 -1.51 -16.44
C GLY A 48 -13.11 -1.37 -15.60
N THR A 49 -12.98 -1.07 -14.30
CA THR A 49 -14.11 -0.91 -13.36
C THR A 49 -14.99 0.33 -13.63
N ASP A 50 -14.73 1.07 -14.71
CA ASP A 50 -15.63 2.07 -15.26
C ASP A 50 -16.89 1.44 -15.90
N THR A 51 -16.81 0.17 -16.31
CA THR A 51 -17.95 -0.60 -16.86
C THR A 51 -18.56 -1.58 -15.85
N PRO A 52 -19.86 -1.95 -15.98
CA PRO A 52 -20.45 -3.01 -15.16
C PRO A 52 -19.70 -4.35 -15.27
N GLU A 53 -19.27 -4.72 -16.47
CA GLU A 53 -18.57 -5.96 -16.76
C GLU A 53 -17.18 -5.98 -16.09
N GLY A 54 -16.44 -4.87 -16.19
CA GLY A 54 -15.15 -4.75 -15.52
C GLY A 54 -15.27 -4.70 -13.99
N ARG A 55 -16.36 -4.12 -13.44
CA ARG A 55 -16.67 -4.21 -12.00
C ARG A 55 -16.92 -5.63 -11.53
N ALA A 56 -17.52 -6.47 -12.36
CA ALA A 56 -17.76 -7.87 -12.03
C ALA A 56 -16.50 -8.74 -12.14
N ALA A 57 -15.59 -8.40 -13.06
CA ALA A 57 -14.37 -9.17 -13.33
C ALA A 57 -13.14 -8.73 -12.51
N SER A 58 -13.13 -7.50 -12.01
CA SER A 58 -12.04 -6.96 -11.22
C SER A 58 -12.25 -7.15 -9.73
N ARG A 59 -11.16 -7.42 -9.00
CA ARG A 59 -11.17 -7.32 -7.54
C ARG A 59 -11.37 -5.89 -7.04
N GLY A 60 -11.08 -4.87 -7.85
CA GLY A 60 -11.34 -3.46 -7.57
C GLY A 60 -10.35 -2.76 -6.61
N TYR A 61 -9.23 -3.41 -6.30
CA TYR A 61 -8.20 -2.84 -5.42
C TYR A 61 -6.79 -3.32 -5.79
N ASN A 62 -5.78 -2.53 -5.42
CA ASN A 62 -4.37 -2.92 -5.42
C ASN A 62 -3.88 -3.14 -3.98
N HIS A 63 -2.83 -3.95 -3.81
CA HIS A 63 -2.13 -4.08 -2.53
C HIS A 63 -1.24 -2.86 -2.27
N LEU A 64 -1.00 -2.55 -0.99
CA LEU A 64 -0.01 -1.59 -0.53
C LEU A 64 1.14 -2.37 0.11
N PRO A 65 2.33 -2.47 -0.51
CA PRO A 65 3.41 -3.32 -0.01
C PRO A 65 4.20 -2.64 1.12
N TRP A 66 4.60 -3.39 2.16
CA TRP A 66 5.35 -2.89 3.32
C TRP A 66 6.57 -2.04 2.93
N ARG A 67 7.31 -2.51 1.92
CA ARG A 67 8.49 -1.85 1.37
C ARG A 67 8.25 -0.46 0.76
N MET A 68 7.00 -0.04 0.51
CA MET A 68 6.71 1.35 0.11
C MET A 68 6.85 2.36 1.27
N LEU A 69 6.86 1.87 2.51
CA LEU A 69 6.97 2.68 3.73
C LEU A 69 8.41 2.85 4.23
N LEU A 70 9.37 2.15 3.61
CA LEU A 70 10.78 2.06 4.01
C LEU A 70 11.65 2.98 3.15
N PRO A 71 12.05 4.19 3.60
CA PRO A 71 12.95 5.06 2.85
C PRO A 71 14.30 4.36 2.56
N ARG A 72 14.86 4.58 1.38
CA ARG A 72 16.22 4.12 1.07
C ARG A 72 17.25 4.93 1.85
N GLY A 73 18.27 4.24 2.38
CA GLY A 73 19.40 4.87 3.08
C GLY A 73 19.17 5.26 4.54
N VAL A 74 17.98 4.97 5.09
CA VAL A 74 17.66 5.20 6.52
C VAL A 74 16.88 3.99 7.04
N ASP A 75 17.38 3.35 8.10
CA ASP A 75 16.81 2.09 8.58
C ASP A 75 15.90 2.23 9.80
N ASN A 76 15.86 3.39 10.47
CA ASN A 76 15.05 3.65 11.66
C ASN A 76 13.89 4.63 11.40
N LEU A 77 13.45 4.76 10.15
CA LEU A 77 12.40 5.67 9.73
C LEU A 77 11.34 4.94 8.90
N LEU A 78 10.07 5.18 9.21
CA LEU A 78 8.92 4.73 8.42
C LEU A 78 8.15 5.97 7.95
N VAL A 79 7.67 5.94 6.72
CA VAL A 79 6.94 7.06 6.11
C VAL A 79 5.62 6.56 5.55
N ALA A 80 4.52 7.14 6.03
CA ALA A 80 3.16 6.76 5.67
C ALA A 80 2.37 7.96 5.12
N GLY A 81 1.32 7.67 4.35
CA GLY A 81 0.42 8.69 3.81
C GLY A 81 0.98 9.36 2.55
N ARG A 82 0.68 10.66 2.39
CA ARG A 82 0.95 11.41 1.15
C ARG A 82 2.43 11.44 0.73
N CYS A 83 3.35 11.34 1.70
CA CYS A 83 4.79 11.38 1.48
C CYS A 83 5.44 9.99 1.29
N ALA A 84 4.68 8.90 1.38
CA ALA A 84 5.20 7.55 1.15
C ALA A 84 5.65 7.32 -0.30
N SER A 85 6.35 6.20 -0.54
CA SER A 85 7.06 5.95 -1.79
C SER A 85 6.12 5.58 -2.93
N MET A 86 5.84 6.56 -3.78
CA MET A 86 4.88 6.44 -4.88
C MET A 86 5.30 7.35 -6.06
N THR A 87 4.92 6.94 -7.26
CA THR A 87 4.92 7.82 -8.44
C THR A 87 3.85 8.91 -8.29
N HIS A 88 3.81 9.88 -9.21
CA HIS A 88 2.73 10.87 -9.25
C HIS A 88 1.35 10.18 -9.38
N GLY A 89 1.19 9.28 -10.37
CA GLY A 89 -0.07 8.56 -10.60
C GLY A 89 -0.45 7.60 -9.48
N GLY A 90 0.52 6.84 -8.93
CA GLY A 90 0.27 5.97 -7.77
C GLY A 90 -0.18 6.77 -6.54
N GLN A 91 0.44 7.94 -6.32
CA GLN A 91 0.04 8.84 -5.24
C GLN A 91 -1.37 9.40 -5.45
N SER A 92 -1.75 9.75 -6.69
CA SER A 92 -3.10 10.26 -7.02
C SER A 92 -4.23 9.32 -6.60
N ALA A 93 -3.95 8.02 -6.45
CA ALA A 93 -4.86 7.06 -5.85
C ALA A 93 -4.63 6.87 -4.34
N ALA A 94 -3.44 6.40 -3.94
CA ALA A 94 -3.20 5.87 -2.59
C ALA A 94 -3.08 6.94 -1.48
N ARG A 95 -3.04 8.24 -1.81
CA ARG A 95 -3.04 9.33 -0.80
C ARG A 95 -4.37 9.53 -0.08
N VAL A 96 -5.46 8.93 -0.56
CA VAL A 96 -6.80 9.17 0.02
C VAL A 96 -6.87 8.55 1.42
N SER A 97 -7.80 9.02 2.26
CA SER A 97 -7.90 8.67 3.69
C SER A 97 -7.80 7.17 3.96
N GLY A 98 -8.41 6.33 3.11
CA GLY A 98 -8.33 4.86 3.23
C GLY A 98 -6.88 4.34 3.17
N GLY A 99 -6.15 4.65 2.10
CA GLY A 99 -4.74 4.26 1.96
C GLY A 99 -3.86 4.87 3.07
N CYS A 100 -4.13 6.10 3.49
CA CYS A 100 -3.43 6.72 4.61
C CYS A 100 -3.64 5.97 5.94
N PHE A 101 -4.86 5.52 6.23
CA PHE A 101 -5.13 4.74 7.44
C PHE A 101 -4.44 3.38 7.41
N VAL A 102 -4.47 2.69 6.27
CA VAL A 102 -3.75 1.42 6.07
C VAL A 102 -2.25 1.61 6.33
N MET A 103 -1.63 2.58 5.65
CA MET A 103 -0.20 2.84 5.81
C MET A 103 0.15 3.26 7.25
N GLY A 104 -0.69 4.07 7.91
CA GLY A 104 -0.47 4.52 9.28
C GLY A 104 -0.54 3.37 10.30
N GLN A 105 -1.54 2.50 10.17
CA GLN A 105 -1.68 1.32 11.03
C GLN A 105 -0.50 0.36 10.84
N ALA A 106 -0.10 0.12 9.59
CA ALA A 106 1.04 -0.72 9.25
C ALA A 106 2.36 -0.16 9.81
N ALA A 107 2.63 1.13 9.60
CA ALA A 107 3.85 1.77 10.09
C ALA A 107 3.96 1.71 11.62
N GLY A 108 2.87 2.03 12.35
CA GLY A 108 2.88 1.96 13.81
C GLY A 108 3.05 0.54 14.34
N SER A 109 2.32 -0.43 13.77
CA SER A 109 2.41 -1.83 14.19
C SER A 109 3.78 -2.43 13.86
N GLY A 110 4.32 -2.13 12.68
CA GLY A 110 5.64 -2.57 12.23
C GLY A 110 6.76 -1.96 13.07
N ALA A 111 6.68 -0.68 13.42
CA ALA A 111 7.62 -0.05 14.35
C ALA A 111 7.65 -0.76 15.71
N ALA A 112 6.48 -1.04 16.28
CA ALA A 112 6.38 -1.73 17.57
C ALA A 112 6.96 -3.16 17.52
N LEU A 113 6.65 -3.91 16.46
CA LEU A 113 7.20 -5.27 16.27
C LEU A 113 8.71 -5.25 16.03
N ALA A 114 9.22 -4.33 15.23
CA ALA A 114 10.65 -4.17 14.96
C ALA A 114 11.42 -3.90 16.27
N LEU A 115 10.89 -3.01 17.13
CA LEU A 115 11.44 -2.76 18.47
C LEU A 115 11.43 -4.01 19.36
N GLN A 116 10.32 -4.77 19.37
CA GLN A 116 10.22 -6.00 20.17
C GLN A 116 11.19 -7.10 19.72
N GLN A 117 11.43 -7.20 18.42
CA GLN A 117 12.35 -8.19 17.83
C GLN A 117 13.81 -7.72 17.84
N GLY A 118 14.08 -6.45 18.19
CA GLY A 118 15.43 -5.88 18.15
C GLY A 118 16.00 -5.77 16.73
N VAL A 119 15.14 -5.62 15.72
CA VAL A 119 15.53 -5.51 14.31
C VAL A 119 15.14 -4.14 13.73
N ALA A 120 15.79 -3.74 12.64
CA ALA A 120 15.32 -2.60 11.86
C ALA A 120 13.98 -2.95 11.17
N PRO A 121 13.06 -1.98 10.97
CA PRO A 121 11.83 -2.15 10.19
C PRO A 121 12.01 -2.87 8.83
N ARG A 122 13.14 -2.65 8.14
CA ARG A 122 13.47 -3.32 6.87
C ARG A 122 13.77 -4.81 7.03
N ALA A 123 14.25 -5.22 8.20
CA ALA A 123 14.54 -6.61 8.54
C ALA A 123 13.37 -7.32 9.25
N LEU A 124 12.24 -6.63 9.46
CA LEU A 124 11.07 -7.24 10.07
C LEU A 124 10.46 -8.29 9.13
N PRO A 125 10.27 -9.55 9.56
CA PRO A 125 9.52 -10.52 8.79
C PRO A 125 8.07 -10.04 8.61
N VAL A 126 7.69 -9.72 7.37
CA VAL A 126 6.39 -9.07 7.07
C VAL A 126 5.20 -9.95 7.47
N VAL A 127 5.37 -11.27 7.49
CA VAL A 127 4.35 -12.21 8.00
C VAL A 127 3.93 -11.86 9.43
N LEU A 128 4.86 -11.51 10.32
CA LEU A 128 4.54 -11.11 11.69
C LEU A 128 3.70 -9.82 11.74
N LEU A 129 4.01 -8.88 10.84
CA LEU A 129 3.23 -7.66 10.69
C LEU A 129 1.83 -7.97 10.15
N GLN A 130 1.71 -8.82 9.14
CA GLN A 130 0.42 -9.23 8.58
C GLN A 130 -0.44 -9.97 9.60
N GLU A 131 0.12 -10.89 10.39
CA GLU A 131 -0.55 -11.54 11.52
C GLU A 131 -1.09 -10.51 12.52
N ARG A 132 -0.26 -9.53 12.89
CA ARG A 132 -0.64 -8.47 13.82
C ARG A 132 -1.78 -7.60 13.27
N LEU A 133 -1.74 -7.28 11.98
CA LEU A 133 -2.77 -6.49 11.29
C LEU A 133 -4.09 -7.27 11.19
N LEU A 134 -4.06 -8.54 10.81
CA LEU A 134 -5.24 -9.41 10.76
C LEU A 134 -5.86 -9.61 12.14
N ALA A 135 -5.04 -9.80 13.19
CA ALA A 135 -5.52 -9.87 14.56
C ALA A 135 -6.24 -8.57 14.99
N ALA A 136 -5.80 -7.42 14.47
CA ALA A 136 -6.44 -6.12 14.64
C ALA A 136 -7.62 -5.88 13.67
N GLN A 137 -8.10 -6.92 12.98
CA GLN A 137 -9.21 -6.88 12.03
C GLN A 137 -8.96 -6.02 10.78
N ALA A 138 -7.69 -5.73 10.45
CA ALA A 138 -7.35 -5.11 9.18
C ALA A 138 -7.58 -6.11 8.03
N TRP A 139 -8.12 -5.63 6.92
CA TRP A 139 -8.30 -6.45 5.72
C TRP A 139 -7.13 -6.27 4.75
N LEU A 140 -6.45 -7.38 4.43
CA LEU A 140 -5.20 -7.36 3.66
C LEU A 140 -5.34 -7.63 2.16
N GLY A 141 -6.55 -7.95 1.68
CA GLY A 141 -6.78 -8.33 0.28
C GLY A 141 -6.26 -9.73 -0.08
N LEU A 142 -6.01 -10.58 0.91
CA LEU A 142 -5.59 -11.97 0.73
C LEU A 142 -6.84 -12.85 0.55
N GLU A 143 -7.21 -13.15 -0.70
CA GLU A 143 -8.38 -13.98 -1.02
C GLU A 143 -8.09 -15.46 -0.72
N GLY A 144 -8.60 -15.99 0.39
CA GLY A 144 -8.55 -17.44 0.69
C GLY A 144 -7.16 -18.04 0.94
N GLU A 145 -6.09 -17.29 0.74
CA GLU A 145 -4.73 -17.72 0.97
C GLU A 145 -4.32 -17.55 2.44
N LYS A 146 -3.84 -18.64 3.05
CA LYS A 146 -3.14 -18.59 4.34
C LYS A 146 -1.89 -17.74 4.15
N LEU A 147 -1.56 -16.93 5.16
CA LEU A 147 -0.32 -16.17 5.20
C LEU A 147 0.87 -17.04 4.75
N PRO A 148 1.78 -16.52 3.91
CA PRO A 148 2.95 -17.27 3.50
C PRO A 148 3.73 -17.72 4.74
N LYS A 149 4.13 -19.00 4.76
CA LYS A 149 4.93 -19.52 5.88
C LYS A 149 6.28 -18.78 5.90
N PRO A 150 6.79 -18.38 7.08
CA PRO A 150 8.13 -17.83 7.17
C PRO A 150 9.15 -18.83 6.62
N ILE A 151 10.11 -18.34 5.84
CA ILE A 151 11.29 -19.09 5.35
C ILE A 151 12.29 -19.20 6.48
#